data_AF-A0A9D3WMZ9-F1
#
_entry.id   AF-A0A9D3WMZ9-F1
#
_cell.length_a   1.000
_cell.length_b   1.000
_cell.length_c   1.000
_cell.angle_alpha   90.00
_cell.angle_beta   90.00
_cell.angle_gamma   90.00
#
_symmetry.space_group_name_H-M   'P 1'
#
loop_
_entity.id
_entity.type
_entity.pdbx_description
1 polymer ?
#
loop_
_entity_poly.entity_id
_entity_poly.type
_entity_poly.pdbx_seq_one_letter_code
_entity_poly.pdbx_strand_id
1 'polypeptide(L)'
;MKFADLIEQNIEELATLEAINGGKLFSLCKFMEVPGAAITLRYYAGAADKIYGTVLKLSKGQQGYTLKEPIGVIGAILPWNFPTSMFFVKAAPVLAAGCTMVVKPAEQTPLSALYYAHLAKLAGIPDGVLNVVNGFGD
;
A
#
# COMPACT_ATOMS: atom_id res chain seq x y z
N MET A 1 3.89 -5.15 9.95
CA MET A 1 5.32 -5.51 9.82
C MET A 1 5.53 -6.71 8.92
N LYS A 2 4.89 -7.87 9.17
CA LYS A 2 5.02 -9.10 8.34
C LYS A 2 4.97 -8.90 6.82
N PHE A 3 4.09 -8.02 6.32
CA PHE A 3 3.98 -7.76 4.87
C PHE A 3 5.26 -7.11 4.31
N ALA A 4 5.89 -6.18 5.03
CA ALA A 4 7.17 -5.60 4.62
C ALA A 4 8.30 -6.64 4.66
N ASP A 5 8.31 -7.51 5.67
CA ASP A 5 9.30 -8.59 5.78
C ASP A 5 9.19 -9.55 4.58
N LEU A 6 7.97 -9.88 4.15
CA LEU A 6 7.73 -10.74 2.98
C LEU A 6 8.17 -10.07 1.67
N ILE A 7 8.00 -8.74 1.54
CA ILE A 7 8.50 -7.99 0.38
C ILE A 7 10.03 -8.09 0.32
N GLU A 8 10.71 -7.91 1.45
CA GLU A 8 12.17 -8.01 1.55
C GLU A 8 12.67 -9.44 1.23
N GLN A 9 11.95 -10.46 1.69
CA GLN A 9 12.26 -11.87 1.40
C GLN A 9 12.10 -12.24 -0.08
N ASN A 10 11.30 -11.50 -0.84
CA ASN A 10 11.01 -11.77 -2.26
C ASN A 10 11.53 -10.66 -3.18
N ILE A 11 12.61 -9.97 -2.78
CA ILE A 11 13.20 -8.86 -3.56
C ILE A 11 13.58 -9.30 -4.97
N GLU A 12 14.13 -10.51 -5.14
CA GLU A 12 14.60 -11.01 -6.44
C GLU A 12 13.43 -11.17 -7.43
N GLU A 13 12.37 -11.83 -6.98
CA GLU A 13 11.15 -12.07 -7.76
C GLU A 13 10.47 -10.75 -8.10
N LEU A 14 10.31 -9.85 -7.12
CA LEU A 14 9.69 -8.55 -7.32
C LEU A 14 10.48 -7.67 -8.29
N ALA A 15 11.80 -7.61 -8.14
CA ALA A 15 12.65 -6.85 -9.05
C ALA A 15 12.63 -7.43 -10.47
N THR A 16 12.55 -8.76 -10.59
CA THR A 16 12.41 -9.45 -11.88
C THR A 16 11.09 -9.10 -12.54
N LEU A 17 9.98 -9.12 -11.79
CA LEU A 17 8.66 -8.72 -12.30
C LEU A 17 8.66 -7.27 -12.78
N GLU A 18 9.23 -6.34 -12.01
CA GLU A 18 9.30 -4.92 -12.42
C GLU A 18 10.18 -4.72 -13.66
N ALA A 19 11.29 -5.46 -13.76
CA ALA A 19 12.19 -5.38 -14.91
C ALA A 19 11.54 -5.94 -16.18
N ILE A 20 10.95 -7.13 -16.11
CA ILE A 20 10.32 -7.79 -17.27
C ILE A 20 9.04 -7.07 -17.67
N ASN A 21 8.23 -6.65 -16.70
CA ASN A 21 6.92 -6.08 -16.99
C ASN A 21 7.00 -4.59 -17.34
N GLY A 22 7.85 -3.82 -16.64
CA GLY A 22 7.99 -2.38 -16.81
C GLY A 22 9.18 -1.95 -17.68
N GLY A 23 10.02 -2.88 -18.13
CA GLY A 23 11.23 -2.58 -18.92
C GLY A 23 12.31 -1.82 -18.13
N LYS A 24 12.26 -1.89 -16.79
CA LYS A 24 13.17 -1.16 -15.90
C LYS A 24 14.47 -1.90 -15.70
N LEU A 25 15.53 -1.16 -15.36
CA LEU A 25 16.81 -1.78 -15.03
C LEU A 25 16.66 -2.60 -13.73
N PHE A 26 16.89 -3.90 -13.84
CA PHE A 26 16.76 -4.85 -12.72
C PHE A 26 17.50 -4.39 -11.46
N SER A 27 18.72 -3.87 -11.60
CA SER A 27 19.50 -3.38 -10.45
C SER A 27 18.83 -2.21 -9.73
N LEU A 28 18.17 -1.30 -10.45
CA LEU A 28 17.40 -0.21 -9.83
C LEU A 28 16.18 -0.76 -9.09
N CYS A 29 15.46 -1.71 -9.69
CA CYS A 29 14.33 -2.35 -9.02
C CYS A 29 14.76 -3.06 -7.73
N LYS A 30 15.84 -3.85 -7.80
CA LYS A 30 16.37 -4.67 -6.70
C LYS A 30 16.94 -3.85 -5.55
N PHE A 31 17.73 -2.83 -5.85
CA PHE A 31 18.49 -2.09 -4.83
C PHE A 31 17.82 -0.79 -4.38
N MET A 32 16.81 -0.28 -5.10
CA MET A 32 16.16 0.98 -4.76
C MET A 32 14.65 0.84 -4.62
N GLU A 33 13.93 0.41 -5.65
CA GLU A 33 12.46 0.54 -5.66
C GLU A 33 11.76 -0.43 -4.72
N VAL A 34 12.08 -1.73 -4.78
CA VAL A 34 11.48 -2.74 -3.90
C VAL A 34 11.84 -2.50 -2.44
N PRO A 35 13.12 -2.23 -2.07
CA PRO A 35 13.46 -1.83 -0.71
C PRO A 35 12.74 -0.54 -0.26
N GLY A 36 12.61 0.45 -1.15
CA GLY A 36 11.90 1.70 -0.87
C GLY A 36 10.40 1.48 -0.56
N ALA A 37 9.77 0.52 -1.24
CA ALA A 37 8.40 0.11 -0.94
C ALA A 37 8.27 -0.53 0.45
N ALA A 38 9.19 -1.44 0.83
CA ALA A 38 9.21 -2.04 2.16
C ALA A 38 9.39 -0.98 3.25
N ILE A 39 10.29 0.00 3.05
CA ILE A 39 10.50 1.12 3.98
C ILE A 39 9.22 1.97 4.11
N THR A 40 8.58 2.31 3.00
CA THR A 40 7.32 3.06 3.00
C THR A 40 6.24 2.33 3.80
N LEU A 41 6.11 1.03 3.59
CA LEU A 41 5.15 0.21 4.31
C LEU A 41 5.47 0.14 5.81
N ARG A 42 6.75 0.01 6.20
CA ARG A 42 7.17 0.04 7.61
C ARG A 42 6.88 1.38 8.27
N TYR A 43 7.12 2.48 7.57
CA TYR A 43 6.80 3.83 8.06
C TYR A 43 5.30 3.95 8.41
N TYR A 44 4.42 3.61 7.47
CA TYR A 44 2.97 3.70 7.69
C TYR A 44 2.45 2.66 8.68
N ALA A 45 3.05 1.47 8.75
CA ALA A 45 2.75 0.52 9.83
C ALA A 45 3.05 1.11 11.21
N GLY A 46 4.14 1.89 11.34
CA GLY A 46 4.46 2.63 12.55
C GLY A 46 3.56 3.85 12.79
N ALA A 47 2.84 4.35 11.79
CA ALA A 47 1.90 5.46 11.92
C ALA A 47 0.47 5.01 12.25
N ALA A 48 0.12 3.74 12.05
CA ALA A 48 -1.24 3.22 12.16
C ALA A 48 -1.87 3.41 13.55
N ASP A 49 -1.09 3.32 14.62
CA ASP A 49 -1.52 3.55 16.01
C ASP A 49 -1.40 5.04 16.44
N LYS A 50 -0.98 5.93 15.54
CA LYS A 50 -0.70 7.35 15.82
C LYS A 50 -1.68 8.31 15.14
N ILE A 51 -2.84 7.82 14.73
CA ILE A 51 -3.89 8.63 14.11
C ILE A 51 -4.78 9.20 15.22
N TYR A 52 -4.36 10.35 15.75
CA TYR A 52 -5.06 11.00 16.86
C TYR A 52 -6.04 12.08 16.39
N GLY A 53 -7.18 12.15 17.08
CA GLY A 53 -8.06 13.32 17.12
C GLY A 53 -7.62 14.35 18.16
N THR A 54 -8.50 15.28 18.51
CA THR A 54 -8.19 16.42 19.38
C THR A 54 -9.27 16.57 20.45
N VAL A 55 -8.86 16.79 21.71
CA VAL A 55 -9.78 17.19 22.79
C VAL A 55 -9.98 18.71 22.73
N LEU A 56 -11.24 19.15 22.74
CA LEU A 56 -11.61 20.55 22.52
C LEU A 56 -11.94 21.25 23.84
N LYS A 57 -11.50 22.50 23.99
CA LYS A 57 -11.87 23.36 25.13
C LYS A 57 -13.24 23.99 24.88
N LEU A 58 -14.28 23.37 25.43
CA LEU A 58 -15.65 23.85 25.35
C LEU A 58 -16.08 24.60 26.63
N SER A 59 -17.29 25.15 26.60
CA SER A 59 -17.93 25.79 27.76
C SER A 59 -18.20 24.78 28.89
N LYS A 60 -18.37 25.31 30.10
CA LYS A 60 -18.60 24.49 31.31
C LYS A 60 -19.81 23.56 31.12
N GLY A 61 -19.64 22.28 31.46
CA GLY A 61 -20.67 21.25 31.34
C GLY A 61 -20.71 20.55 29.97
N GLN A 62 -19.80 20.89 29.05
CA GLN A 62 -19.68 20.23 27.75
C GLN A 62 -18.32 19.53 27.61
N GLN A 63 -18.32 18.36 27.00
CA GLN A 63 -17.12 17.63 26.57
C GLN A 63 -17.11 17.54 25.05
N GLY A 64 -15.99 17.89 24.42
CA GLY A 64 -15.82 17.84 22.98
C GLY A 64 -14.51 17.16 22.60
N TYR A 65 -14.57 16.29 21.60
CA TYR A 65 -13.38 15.69 21.00
C TYR A 65 -13.66 15.39 19.53
N THR A 66 -12.60 15.23 18.74
CA THR A 66 -12.68 14.76 17.37
C THR A 66 -12.15 13.34 17.26
N LEU A 67 -12.66 12.60 16.28
CA LEU A 67 -12.13 11.30 15.86
C LEU A 67 -11.69 11.42 14.39
N LYS A 68 -10.68 10.63 14.02
CA LYS A 68 -10.25 10.46 12.63
C LYS A 68 -10.57 9.03 12.23
N GLU A 69 -11.74 8.84 11.67
CA GLU A 69 -12.24 7.52 11.27
C GLU A 69 -11.81 7.20 9.83
N PRO A 70 -11.60 5.91 9.50
CA PRO A 70 -11.40 5.50 8.12
C PRO A 70 -12.61 5.89 7.28
N ILE A 71 -12.36 6.42 6.08
CA ILE A 71 -13.44 6.79 5.15
C ILE A 71 -14.17 5.57 4.56
N GLY A 72 -13.59 4.37 4.69
CA GLY A 72 -14.15 3.11 4.21
C GLY A 72 -13.37 2.53 3.04
N VAL A 73 -14.06 2.27 1.92
CA VAL A 73 -13.47 1.64 0.72
C VAL A 73 -12.85 2.70 -0.18
N ILE A 74 -11.58 2.52 -0.54
CA ILE A 74 -10.83 3.41 -1.43
C ILE A 74 -10.57 2.73 -2.77
N GLY A 75 -10.98 3.38 -3.85
CA GLY A 75 -10.58 3.04 -5.22
C GLY A 75 -9.24 3.72 -5.57
N ALA A 76 -8.26 2.94 -6.03
CA ALA A 76 -6.95 3.44 -6.43
C ALA A 76 -6.62 3.01 -7.86
N ILE A 77 -6.33 3.97 -8.75
CA ILE A 77 -5.86 3.69 -10.11
C ILE A 77 -4.40 4.12 -10.20
N LEU A 78 -3.52 3.22 -10.66
CA LEU A 78 -2.06 3.43 -10.66
C LEU A 78 -1.52 3.61 -12.09
N PRO A 79 -0.49 4.45 -12.29
CA PRO A 79 0.25 4.55 -13.55
C PRO A 79 1.31 3.45 -13.69
N TRP A 80 1.88 3.31 -14.89
CA TRP A 80 2.80 2.22 -15.24
C TRP A 80 4.29 2.48 -14.95
N ASN A 81 4.69 3.73 -14.69
CA ASN A 81 6.10 4.14 -14.65
C ASN A 81 6.86 3.72 -13.38
N PHE A 82 6.18 3.64 -12.24
CA PHE A 82 6.75 3.12 -10.97
C PHE A 82 5.73 2.21 -10.25
N PRO A 83 5.40 1.03 -10.81
CA PRO A 83 4.28 0.22 -10.32
C PRO A 83 4.40 -0.11 -8.83
N THR A 84 5.57 -0.58 -8.40
CA THR A 84 5.87 -0.87 -6.99
C THR A 84 5.71 0.34 -6.08
N SER A 85 6.37 1.46 -6.40
CA SER A 85 6.32 2.65 -5.56
C SER A 85 4.91 3.24 -5.52
N MET A 86 4.20 3.28 -6.66
CA MET A 86 2.84 3.81 -6.75
C MET A 86 1.85 2.95 -5.98
N PHE A 87 2.04 1.62 -5.99
CA PHE A 87 1.25 0.71 -5.18
C PHE A 87 1.38 1.05 -3.70
N PHE A 88 2.60 1.17 -3.16
CA PHE A 88 2.80 1.37 -1.72
C PHE A 88 2.58 2.80 -1.24
N VAL A 89 2.79 3.82 -2.08
CA VAL A 89 2.38 5.19 -1.77
C VAL A 89 0.85 5.28 -1.56
N LYS A 90 0.07 4.38 -2.17
CA LYS A 90 -1.38 4.29 -1.98
C LYS A 90 -1.75 3.29 -0.87
N ALA A 91 -1.33 2.03 -1.00
CA ALA A 91 -1.72 0.95 -0.09
C ALA A 91 -1.30 1.21 1.35
N ALA A 92 -0.07 1.70 1.58
CA ALA A 92 0.46 1.85 2.93
C ALA A 92 -0.34 2.85 3.79
N PRO A 93 -0.63 4.10 3.35
CA PRO A 93 -1.48 5.01 4.11
C PRO A 93 -2.94 4.53 4.19
N VAL A 94 -3.48 3.89 3.14
CA VAL A 94 -4.85 3.36 3.14
C VAL A 94 -5.03 2.31 4.25
N LEU A 95 -4.12 1.35 4.31
CA LEU A 95 -4.12 0.30 5.34
C LEU A 95 -3.86 0.88 6.74
N ALA A 96 -2.92 1.82 6.87
CA ALA A 96 -2.62 2.45 8.15
C ALA A 96 -3.80 3.25 8.72
N ALA A 97 -4.60 3.88 7.84
CA ALA A 97 -5.82 4.59 8.22
C ALA A 97 -6.97 3.68 8.65
N GLY A 98 -6.86 2.36 8.46
CA GLY A 98 -7.94 1.41 8.69
C GLY A 98 -8.97 1.32 7.55
N CYS A 99 -8.63 1.87 6.38
CA CYS A 99 -9.46 1.76 5.17
C CYS A 99 -9.19 0.42 4.45
N THR A 100 -10.11 0.05 3.56
CA THR A 100 -9.91 -1.04 2.61
C THR A 100 -9.65 -0.48 1.22
N MET A 101 -9.01 -1.26 0.34
CA MET A 101 -8.62 -0.81 -0.99
C MET A 101 -9.08 -1.75 -2.10
N VAL A 102 -9.58 -1.15 -3.18
CA VAL A 102 -9.68 -1.77 -4.51
C VAL A 102 -8.70 -1.02 -5.41
N VAL A 103 -7.67 -1.70 -5.90
CA VAL A 103 -6.62 -1.09 -6.70
C VAL A 103 -6.60 -1.67 -8.12
N LYS A 104 -6.62 -0.78 -9.11
CA LYS A 104 -6.39 -1.08 -10.52
C LYS A 104 -4.96 -0.69 -10.89
N PRO A 105 -4.03 -1.63 -11.08
CA PRO A 105 -2.74 -1.32 -11.67
C PRO A 105 -2.92 -0.92 -13.14
N ALA A 106 -1.90 -0.28 -13.70
CA ALA A 106 -1.87 0.01 -15.13
C ALA A 106 -1.88 -1.30 -15.93
N GLU A 107 -2.60 -1.32 -17.05
CA GLU A 107 -2.72 -2.49 -17.92
C GLU A 107 -1.38 -2.98 -18.47
N GLN A 108 -0.39 -2.08 -18.58
CA GLN A 108 0.96 -2.40 -19.05
C GLN A 108 1.77 -3.12 -17.98
N THR A 109 1.56 -2.83 -16.69
CA THR A 109 2.41 -3.30 -15.58
C THR A 109 1.66 -3.93 -14.39
N PRO A 110 0.79 -4.94 -14.62
CA PRO A 110 -0.05 -5.48 -13.56
C PRO A 110 0.63 -6.52 -12.65
N LEU A 111 1.77 -7.10 -13.06
CA LEU A 111 2.26 -8.34 -12.45
C LEU A 111 2.76 -8.15 -11.00
N SER A 112 3.47 -7.07 -10.72
CA SER A 112 3.97 -6.80 -9.36
C SER A 112 2.83 -6.54 -8.38
N ALA A 113 1.78 -5.83 -8.79
CA ALA A 113 0.58 -5.60 -7.97
C ALA A 113 -0.12 -6.92 -7.57
N LEU A 114 -0.25 -7.86 -8.52
CA LEU A 114 -0.79 -9.20 -8.22
C LEU A 114 0.09 -9.98 -7.25
N TYR A 115 1.42 -9.91 -7.40
CA TYR A 115 2.34 -10.57 -6.49
C TYR A 115 2.29 -9.94 -5.09
N TYR A 116 2.15 -8.62 -4.98
CA TYR A 116 1.93 -7.95 -3.70
C TYR A 116 0.63 -8.39 -3.02
N ALA A 117 -0.45 -8.62 -3.76
CA ALA A 117 -1.68 -9.20 -3.20
C ALA A 117 -1.47 -10.62 -2.67
N HIS A 118 -0.68 -11.44 -3.36
CA HIS A 118 -0.29 -12.75 -2.87
C HIS A 118 0.49 -12.67 -1.55
N LEU A 119 1.51 -11.81 -1.48
CA LEU A 119 2.29 -11.58 -0.26
C LEU A 119 1.45 -10.98 0.87
N ALA A 120 0.50 -10.10 0.56
CA ALA A 120 -0.45 -9.55 1.53
C ALA A 120 -1.30 -10.65 2.19
N LYS A 121 -1.78 -11.61 1.40
CA LYS A 121 -2.51 -12.78 1.90
C LYS A 121 -1.63 -13.63 2.82
N LEU A 122 -0.39 -13.90 2.43
CA LEU A 122 0.58 -14.62 3.28
C LEU A 122 0.92 -13.85 4.57
N ALA A 123 0.91 -12.52 4.54
CA ALA A 123 1.12 -11.68 5.71
C ALA A 123 -0.05 -11.75 6.72
N GLY A 124 -1.19 -12.33 6.32
CA GLY A 124 -2.41 -12.41 7.12
C GLY A 124 -3.29 -11.16 7.02
N ILE A 125 -3.19 -10.38 5.93
CA ILE A 125 -4.17 -9.32 5.66
C ILE A 125 -5.55 -10.00 5.44
N PRO A 126 -6.62 -9.57 6.14
CA PRO A 126 -7.93 -10.20 6.01
C PRO A 126 -8.49 -10.12 4.59
N ASP A 127 -9.30 -11.12 4.23
CA ASP A 127 -9.97 -11.17 2.93
C ASP A 127 -10.81 -9.89 2.70
N GLY A 128 -10.72 -9.32 1.50
CA GLY A 128 -11.44 -8.11 1.11
C GLY A 128 -10.79 -6.79 1.55
N VAL A 129 -9.74 -6.80 2.38
CA VAL A 129 -9.04 -5.55 2.79
C VAL A 129 -8.22 -4.95 1.65
N LEU A 130 -7.58 -5.79 0.84
CA LEU A 130 -6.79 -5.39 -0.32
C LEU A 130 -7.20 -6.23 -1.53
N ASN A 131 -7.81 -5.58 -2.52
CA ASN A 131 -8.30 -6.22 -3.73
C ASN A 131 -7.57 -5.61 -4.93
N VAL A 132 -6.97 -6.45 -5.78
CA VAL A 132 -6.29 -6.02 -7.00
C VAL A 132 -7.15 -6.44 -8.19
N VAL A 133 -7.52 -5.48 -9.03
CA VAL A 133 -8.40 -5.70 -10.20
C VAL A 133 -7.69 -5.19 -11.45
N ASN A 134 -7.28 -6.09 -12.32
CA ASN A 134 -6.66 -5.73 -13.59
C ASN A 134 -7.71 -5.37 -14.64
N GLY A 135 -7.31 -4.56 -15.62
CA GLY A 135 -8.15 -4.18 -16.76
C GLY A 135 -7.61 -2.95 -17.46
N PHE A 136 -8.25 -2.56 -18.57
CA PHE A 136 -7.97 -1.31 -19.28
C PHE A 136 -8.55 -0.10 -18.53
N GLY A 137 -8.20 1.11 -18.95
CA GLY A 137 -8.77 2.35 -18.41
C GLY A 137 -10.02 2.84 -19.17
N ASP A 138 -10.25 2.28 -20.36
CA ASP A 138 -11.35 2.59 -21.27
C ASP A 138 -12.53 1.61 -21.13
#